data_AF-A0AAE4HXR2-F1
#
_entry.id   AF-A0AAE4HXR2-F1
#
_cell.length_a   1.000
_cell.length_b   1.000
_cell.length_c   1.000
_cell.angle_alpha   90.00
_cell.angle_beta   90.00
_cell.angle_gamma   90.00
#
_symmetry.space_group_name_H-M   'P 1'
#
loop_
_entity.id
_entity.type
_entity.pdbx_description
1 polymer ?
#
loop_
_entity_poly.entity_id
_entity_poly.type
_entity_poly.pdbx_seq_one_letter_code
_entity_poly.pdbx_strand_id
1 'polypeptide(L)'
;MEKTKKLQLEDFTENGFYGTQEQQYLKAQVREELKEQGFIINSSFEGDFKTWIGVYARPKDKPTYLDPQNDKEAEEQEQYSINGFKQDFSEWFEWEIKNLKIKEM
;
A
#
# COMPACT_ATOMS: atom_id res chain seq x y z
N MET A 1 -0.87 11.39 22.50
CA MET A 1 -1.62 10.69 21.44
C MET A 1 -2.34 11.74 20.62
N GLU A 2 -1.78 12.13 19.47
CA GLU A 2 -2.55 12.90 18.49
C GLU A 2 -3.73 12.05 18.06
N LYS A 3 -4.94 12.62 18.11
CA LYS A 3 -6.10 11.98 17.49
C LYS A 3 -5.85 12.02 15.98
N THR A 4 -5.53 10.89 15.37
CA THR A 4 -5.45 10.79 13.91
C THR A 4 -6.78 11.27 13.35
N LYS A 5 -6.75 12.35 12.56
CA LYS A 5 -7.96 12.89 11.93
C LYS A 5 -8.58 11.77 11.11
N LYS A 6 -9.86 11.46 11.37
CA LYS A 6 -10.59 10.45 10.59
C LYS A 6 -10.70 10.95 9.16
N LEU A 7 -10.17 10.18 8.21
CA LEU A 7 -10.22 10.49 6.78
C LEU A 7 -11.66 10.83 6.35
N GLN A 8 -11.85 11.95 5.65
CA GLN A 8 -13.10 12.31 5.00
C GLN A 8 -12.91 12.37 3.49
N LEU A 9 -13.98 12.12 2.72
CA LEU A 9 -13.92 12.17 1.25
C LEU A 9 -13.52 13.57 0.76
N GLU A 10 -14.03 14.61 1.39
CA GLU A 10 -13.70 16.01 1.08
C GLU A 10 -12.23 16.40 1.28
N ASP A 11 -11.42 15.56 1.95
CA ASP A 11 -9.98 15.79 2.09
C ASP A 11 -9.20 15.47 0.80
N PHE A 12 -9.86 14.86 -0.20
CA PHE A 12 -9.24 14.42 -1.44
C PHE A 12 -9.78 15.22 -2.63
N THR A 13 -8.98 15.33 -3.69
CA THR A 13 -9.38 15.98 -4.96
C THR A 13 -9.00 15.10 -6.13
N GLU A 14 -9.79 15.15 -7.21
CA GLU A 14 -9.46 14.43 -8.43
C GLU A 14 -8.13 14.90 -9.01
N ASN A 15 -7.35 13.93 -9.52
CA ASN A 15 -6.09 14.20 -10.19
C ASN A 15 -5.94 13.21 -11.37
N GLY A 16 -5.67 13.74 -12.56
CA GLY A 16 -5.57 12.92 -13.78
C GLY A 16 -4.49 11.83 -13.75
N PHE A 17 -3.52 11.92 -12.84
CA PHE A 17 -2.48 10.91 -12.63
C PHE A 17 -2.82 9.94 -11.48
N TYR A 18 -3.43 10.42 -10.40
CA TYR A 18 -3.66 9.62 -9.18
C TYR A 18 -5.07 9.01 -9.05
N GLY A 19 -6.01 9.45 -9.90
CA GLY A 19 -7.37 8.96 -9.98
C GLY A 19 -8.42 9.93 -9.45
N THR A 20 -9.68 9.48 -9.43
CA THR A 20 -10.80 10.27 -8.90
C THR A 20 -10.67 10.52 -7.39
N GLN A 21 -11.48 11.45 -6.87
CA GLN A 21 -11.56 11.72 -5.44
C GLN A 21 -11.84 10.43 -4.63
N GLU A 22 -12.80 9.62 -5.07
CA GLU A 22 -13.18 8.36 -4.43
C GLU A 22 -12.05 7.34 -4.46
N GLN A 23 -11.34 7.21 -5.60
CA GLN A 23 -10.21 6.29 -5.72
C GLN A 23 -9.10 6.67 -4.74
N GLN A 24 -8.80 7.96 -4.61
CA GLN A 24 -7.77 8.43 -3.67
C GLN A 24 -8.20 8.20 -2.21
N TYR A 25 -9.47 8.44 -1.91
CA TYR A 25 -10.05 8.16 -0.59
C TYR A 25 -9.99 6.66 -0.22
N LEU A 26 -10.31 5.77 -1.16
CA LEU A 26 -10.19 4.31 -0.97
C LEU A 26 -8.73 3.88 -0.75
N LYS A 27 -7.80 4.37 -1.59
CA LYS A 27 -6.36 4.09 -1.43
C LYS A 27 -5.83 4.59 -0.08
N ALA A 28 -6.34 5.70 0.44
CA ALA A 28 -5.96 6.21 1.75
C ALA A 28 -6.46 5.32 2.90
N GLN A 29 -7.68 4.79 2.80
CA GLN A 29 -8.19 3.81 3.77
C GLN A 29 -7.29 2.57 3.83
N VAL A 30 -6.95 1.99 2.66
CA VAL A 30 -6.06 0.82 2.60
C VAL A 30 -4.70 1.11 3.21
N ARG A 31 -4.12 2.29 2.94
CA ARG A 31 -2.81 2.67 3.50
C ARG A 31 -2.83 2.75 5.02
N GLU A 32 -3.87 3.33 5.61
CA GLU A 32 -3.97 3.39 7.08
C GLU A 32 -4.16 1.99 7.69
N GLU A 33 -5.01 1.15 7.08
CA GLU A 33 -5.22 -0.22 7.56
C GLU A 33 -3.94 -1.06 7.51
N LEU A 34 -3.23 -1.08 6.37
CA LEU A 34 -1.96 -1.79 6.24
C LEU A 34 -0.89 -1.24 7.19
N LYS A 35 -0.84 0.08 7.39
CA LYS A 35 0.10 0.71 8.31
C LYS A 35 -0.17 0.30 9.76
N GLU A 36 -1.43 0.18 10.17
CA GLU A 36 -1.82 -0.36 11.48
C GLU A 36 -1.41 -1.83 11.63
N GLN A 37 -1.45 -2.61 10.54
CA GLN A 37 -0.98 -4.00 10.50
C GLN A 37 0.55 -4.15 10.37
N GLY A 38 1.31 -3.06 10.24
CA GLY A 38 2.77 -3.08 10.13
C GLY A 38 3.31 -3.29 8.71
N PHE A 39 2.48 -3.08 7.69
CA PHE A 39 2.84 -3.20 6.28
C PHE A 39 3.04 -1.83 5.60
N ILE A 40 3.79 -1.84 4.50
CA ILE A 40 3.91 -0.71 3.59
C ILE A 40 3.63 -1.16 2.16
N ILE A 41 3.00 -0.28 1.38
CA ILE A 41 2.67 -0.52 -0.03
C ILE A 41 3.94 -0.76 -0.83
N ASN A 42 3.92 -1.80 -1.68
CA ASN A 42 5.04 -2.20 -2.51
C ASN A 42 4.69 -2.28 -4.01
N SER A 43 3.48 -1.88 -4.42
CA SER A 43 3.04 -1.84 -5.82
C SER A 43 2.04 -0.71 -6.09
N SER A 44 1.63 -0.60 -7.35
CA SER A 44 0.41 0.12 -7.72
C SER A 44 -0.84 -0.59 -7.17
N PHE A 45 -1.87 0.20 -6.88
CA PHE A 45 -3.20 -0.32 -6.56
C PHE A 45 -3.89 -0.85 -7.81
N GLU A 46 -4.58 -1.97 -7.68
CA GLU A 46 -5.42 -2.58 -8.70
C GLU A 46 -6.86 -2.69 -8.19
N GLY A 47 -7.81 -2.84 -9.11
CA GLY A 47 -9.23 -2.85 -8.78
C GLY A 47 -10.08 -2.07 -9.78
N ASP A 48 -11.38 -2.30 -9.73
CA ASP A 48 -12.36 -1.44 -10.41
C ASP A 48 -12.74 -0.21 -9.56
N PHE A 49 -12.29 -0.17 -8.29
CA PHE A 49 -12.58 0.87 -7.30
C PHE A 49 -14.08 1.08 -7.02
N LYS A 50 -14.90 0.08 -7.34
CA LYS A 50 -16.35 0.05 -7.14
C LYS A 50 -16.78 -1.15 -6.33
N THR A 51 -16.26 -2.33 -6.67
CA THR A 51 -16.55 -3.60 -6.03
C THR A 51 -15.34 -4.13 -5.27
N TRP A 52 -14.12 -3.83 -5.70
CA TRP A 52 -12.89 -4.26 -5.02
C TRP A 52 -11.70 -3.33 -5.25
N ILE A 53 -10.73 -3.42 -4.34
CA ILE A 53 -9.41 -2.80 -4.43
C ILE A 53 -8.37 -3.75 -3.83
N GLY A 54 -7.20 -3.85 -4.45
CA GLY A 54 -6.10 -4.64 -3.93
C GLY A 54 -4.74 -4.03 -4.23
N VAL A 55 -3.72 -4.48 -3.52
CA VAL A 55 -2.35 -4.00 -3.63
C VAL A 55 -1.37 -5.00 -3.03
N TYR A 56 -0.16 -5.07 -3.59
CA TYR A 56 0.93 -5.76 -2.92
C TYR A 56 1.53 -4.86 -1.84
N ALA A 57 1.72 -5.42 -0.65
CA ALA A 57 2.37 -4.76 0.46
C ALA A 57 3.37 -5.70 1.11
N ARG A 58 4.38 -5.15 1.78
CA ARG A 58 5.43 -5.89 2.46
C ARG A 58 5.54 -5.46 3.92
N PRO A 59 6.08 -6.29 4.83
CA PRO A 59 6.38 -5.85 6.18
C PRO A 59 7.28 -4.61 6.17
N LYS A 60 6.98 -3.65 7.05
CA LYS A 60 7.71 -2.37 7.14
C LYS A 60 9.20 -2.53 7.45
N ASP A 61 9.58 -3.64 8.09
CA ASP A 61 10.94 -3.96 8.52
C ASP A 61 11.72 -4.83 7.52
N LYS A 62 11.13 -5.13 6.35
CA LYS A 62 11.79 -5.86 5.26
C LYS A 62 12.20 -4.89 4.15
N PRO A 63 13.18 -5.23 3.30
CA PRO A 63 13.50 -4.42 2.12
C PRO A 63 12.42 -4.60 1.04
N THR A 64 12.34 -3.65 0.10
CA THR A 64 11.57 -3.87 -1.14
C THR A 64 12.32 -4.83 -2.05
N TYR A 65 11.61 -5.60 -2.89
CA TYR A 65 12.21 -6.35 -4.00
C TYR A 65 12.49 -5.46 -5.24
N LEU A 66 11.89 -4.26 -5.29
CA LEU A 66 12.08 -3.32 -6.39
C LEU A 66 13.53 -2.83 -6.47
N ASP A 67 13.87 -2.16 -7.57
CA ASP A 67 15.18 -1.56 -7.70
C ASP A 67 15.44 -0.57 -6.55
N PRO A 68 16.56 -0.71 -5.82
CA PRO A 68 16.87 0.15 -4.69
C PRO A 68 17.08 1.57 -5.20
N GLN A 69 16.53 2.55 -4.49
CA GLN A 69 16.67 3.96 -4.88
C GLN A 69 18.02 4.55 -4.46
N ASN A 70 18.76 3.86 -3.59
CA ASN A 70 20.03 4.28 -3.03
C ASN A 70 20.84 3.07 -2.51
N ASP A 71 22.11 3.30 -2.21
CA ASP A 71 23.04 2.25 -1.75
C ASP A 71 22.59 1.62 -0.43
N LYS A 72 21.93 2.38 0.46
CA LYS A 72 21.44 1.85 1.73
C LYS A 72 20.33 0.80 1.51
N GLU A 73 19.39 1.07 0.60
CA GLU A 73 18.37 0.08 0.24
C GLU A 73 18.98 -1.15 -0.43
N ALA A 74 20.04 -0.97 -1.23
CA ALA A 74 20.75 -2.10 -1.86
C ALA A 74 21.46 -2.97 -0.80
N GLU A 75 22.10 -2.35 0.19
CA GLU A 75 22.71 -3.05 1.33
C GLU A 75 21.65 -3.79 2.17
N GLU A 76 20.52 -3.14 2.45
CA GLU A 76 19.39 -3.76 3.16
C GLU A 76 18.83 -4.96 2.37
N GLN A 77 18.69 -4.86 1.04
CA GLN A 77 18.27 -5.99 0.20
C GLN A 77 19.26 -7.16 0.30
N GLU A 78 20.56 -6.87 0.24
CA GLU A 78 21.60 -7.90 0.23
C GLU A 78 21.68 -8.67 1.56
N GLN A 79 21.39 -8.02 2.68
CA GLN A 79 21.33 -8.69 3.99
C GLN A 79 20.31 -9.84 4.03
N TYR A 80 19.27 -9.77 3.21
CA TYR A 80 18.24 -10.80 3.09
C TYR A 80 18.43 -11.71 1.87
N SER A 81 19.41 -11.46 1.01
CA SER A 81 19.66 -12.25 -0.20
C SER A 81 19.95 -13.71 0.14
N ILE A 82 19.39 -14.64 -0.64
CA ILE A 82 19.66 -16.07 -0.56
C ILE A 82 20.35 -16.49 -1.85
N ASN A 83 21.59 -16.99 -1.75
CA ASN A 83 22.41 -17.40 -2.90
C ASN A 83 22.55 -16.30 -3.97
N GLY A 84 22.65 -15.03 -3.55
CA GLY A 84 22.75 -13.88 -4.45
C GLY A 84 21.43 -13.44 -5.09
N PHE A 85 20.29 -14.02 -4.67
CA PHE A 85 18.96 -13.59 -5.11
C PHE A 85 18.27 -12.77 -4.03
N LYS A 86 17.84 -11.56 -4.41
CA LYS A 86 16.95 -10.71 -3.61
C LYS A 86 15.66 -11.48 -3.29
N GLN A 87 15.12 -11.25 -2.10
CA GLN A 87 13.89 -11.90 -1.66
C GLN A 87 12.69 -10.97 -1.87
N ASP A 88 11.57 -11.52 -2.31
CA ASP A 88 10.30 -10.80 -2.38
C ASP A 88 9.47 -11.10 -1.13
N PHE A 89 9.30 -10.07 -0.29
CA PHE A 89 8.49 -10.11 0.93
C PHE A 89 7.09 -9.53 0.73
N SER A 90 6.70 -9.28 -0.53
CA SER A 90 5.39 -8.73 -0.83
C SER A 90 4.32 -9.81 -0.75
N GLU A 91 3.20 -9.46 -0.16
CA GLU A 91 1.98 -10.26 -0.11
C GLU A 91 0.84 -9.46 -0.75
N TRP A 92 -0.11 -10.17 -1.37
CA TRP A 92 -1.29 -9.56 -1.96
C TRP A 92 -2.35 -9.32 -0.89
N PHE A 93 -2.87 -8.10 -0.84
CA PHE A 93 -4.01 -7.74 0.00
C PHE A 93 -5.15 -7.24 -0.87
N GLU A 94 -6.38 -7.64 -0.53
CA GLU A 94 -7.57 -7.31 -1.29
C GLU A 94 -8.77 -7.10 -0.37
N TRP A 95 -9.58 -6.11 -0.72
CA TRP A 95 -10.77 -5.73 0.03
C TRP A 95 -11.97 -5.60 -0.89
N GLU A 96 -13.13 -5.96 -0.36
CA GLU A 96 -14.42 -5.60 -0.95
C GLU A 96 -14.70 -4.11 -0.70
N ILE A 97 -15.32 -3.44 -1.66
CA ILE A 97 -15.80 -2.06 -1.50
C ILE A 97 -17.32 -2.05 -1.32
N LYS A 98 -17.77 -1.45 -0.21
CA LYS A 98 -19.19 -1.16 0.04
C LYS A 98 -19.37 0.28 0.50
N ASN A 99 -20.16 1.05 -0.26
CA ASN A 99 -20.44 2.47 0.03
C ASN A 99 -19.15 3.29 0.26
N LEU A 100 -18.17 3.15 -0.64
CA LEU A 100 -16.85 3.79 -0.59
C LEU A 100 -16.03 3.48 0.67
N LYS A 101 -16.27 2.32 1.28
CA LYS A 101 -15.48 1.80 2.40
C LYS A 101 -14.94 0.43 2.06
N ILE A 102 -13.68 0.20 2.43
CA ILE A 102 -13.05 -1.12 2.35
C ILE A 102 -13.61 -2.02 3.45
N LYS A 103 -13.69 -3.31 3.14
CA LYS A 103 -14.03 -4.38 4.08
C LYS A 103 -13.12 -5.56 3.80
N GLU A 104 -12.57 -6.14 4.86
CA GLU A 104 -11.91 -7.44 4.78
C GLU A 104 -12.91 -8.46 4.18
N MET A 105 -12.40 -9.29 3.28
CA MET A 105 -13.17 -10.36 2.64
C MET A 105 -13.29 -11.60 3.53
#